data_AF-A0A0P7XFF8-F1
#
_entry.id   AF-A0A0P7XFF8-F1
#
_cell.length_a   1.000
_cell.length_b   1.000
_cell.length_c   1.000
_cell.angle_alpha   90.00
_cell.angle_beta   90.00
_cell.angle_gamma   90.00
#
_symmetry.space_group_name_H-M   'P 1'
#
loop_
_entity.id
_entity.type
_entity.pdbx_description
1 polymer ?
#
loop_
_entity_poly.entity_id
_entity_poly.type
_entity_poly.pdbx_seq_one_letter_code
_entity_poly.pdbx_strand_id
1 'polypeptide(L)'
;MTTYHHTRIPSGLWRWRWFSPAEIACRGTGMVMLTPASIDALDKLDALRERMGHPLHVTSGYRSPEHNRRVGGAPASKHMEGIAFDISMANVDPHRFEREAKALGFLGIGLYPPQKPSGGRNFIHIDTRRTPWRGAQWGEFPEREVRFEPEPEHRPVRDVMRDAAPAAGVGGAIEGALIATEPALREAAPWLPDNLRGTVILVAIGIGLALAIWRLTHRRNRGEG
;
A
#
# COMPACT_ATOMS: atom_id res chain seq x y z
N MET A 1 26.43 9.40 -3.14
CA MET A 1 25.31 8.44 -3.21
C MET A 1 24.87 8.17 -1.78
N THR A 2 23.64 8.50 -1.43
CA THR A 2 23.15 8.38 -0.05
C THR A 2 22.11 7.28 0.01
N THR A 3 22.39 6.24 0.80
CA THR A 3 21.47 5.13 1.03
C THR A 3 21.23 4.96 2.51
N TYR A 4 19.99 4.65 2.89
CA TYR A 4 19.59 4.42 4.27
C TYR A 4 18.90 3.08 4.39
N HIS A 5 19.05 2.40 5.52
CA HIS A 5 18.15 1.30 5.82
C HIS A 5 16.74 1.87 6.04
N HIS A 6 15.69 1.20 5.56
CA HIS A 6 14.32 1.72 5.57
C HIS A 6 13.78 2.04 6.96
N THR A 7 14.31 1.39 8.01
CA THR A 7 14.00 1.67 9.43
C THR A 7 14.85 2.76 10.07
N ARG A 8 15.87 3.27 9.37
CA ARG A 8 16.86 4.25 9.86
C ARG A 8 16.92 5.50 8.99
N ILE A 9 15.83 5.83 8.30
CA ILE A 9 15.71 7.09 7.58
C ILE A 9 15.49 8.21 8.61
N PRO A 10 16.29 9.29 8.60
CA PRO A 10 16.09 10.43 9.49
C PRO A 10 14.67 10.97 9.41
N SER A 11 14.11 11.33 10.58
CA SER A 11 12.79 11.97 10.64
C SER A 11 12.78 13.26 9.80
N GLY A 12 11.74 13.43 8.99
CA GLY A 12 11.59 14.57 8.09
C GLY A 12 12.23 14.40 6.71
N LEU A 13 13.07 13.38 6.47
CA LEU A 13 13.63 13.13 5.15
C LEU A 13 12.63 12.42 4.22
N TRP A 14 11.76 11.58 4.78
CA TRP A 14 10.71 10.89 4.02
C TRP A 14 9.46 11.77 3.91
N ARG A 15 9.11 12.20 2.69
CA ARG A 15 8.02 13.15 2.45
C ARG A 15 6.85 12.61 1.62
N TRP A 16 6.99 11.43 1.03
CA TRP A 16 5.95 10.82 0.19
C TRP A 16 4.86 10.22 1.06
N ARG A 17 3.61 10.54 0.71
CA ARG A 17 2.43 10.23 1.55
C ARG A 17 1.96 8.81 1.34
N TRP A 18 2.12 8.33 0.11
CA TRP A 18 1.46 7.14 -0.37
C TRP A 18 2.29 5.88 -0.29
N PHE A 19 3.60 6.02 -0.05
CA PHE A 19 4.54 4.92 0.01
C PHE A 19 5.37 5.03 1.28
N SER A 20 5.52 3.91 1.96
CA SER A 20 6.46 3.77 3.07
C SER A 20 7.88 3.53 2.55
N PRO A 21 8.92 3.83 3.37
CA PRO A 21 10.29 3.45 3.05
C PRO A 21 10.47 1.96 2.71
N ALA A 22 9.72 1.09 3.39
CA ALA A 22 9.83 -0.36 3.25
C ALA A 22 9.39 -0.85 1.86
N GLU A 23 8.34 -0.25 1.29
CA GLU A 23 7.83 -0.60 -0.05
C GLU A 23 8.83 -0.27 -1.16
N ILE A 24 9.64 0.77 -0.95
CA ILE A 24 10.65 1.25 -1.91
C ILE A 24 12.00 0.55 -1.72
N ALA A 25 12.24 0.00 -0.52
CA ALA A 25 13.51 -0.59 -0.15
C ALA A 25 13.87 -1.81 -1.01
N CYS A 26 15.18 -1.99 -1.18
CA CYS A 26 15.75 -3.19 -1.75
C CYS A 26 15.38 -4.40 -0.89
N ARG A 27 14.59 -5.32 -1.45
CA ARG A 27 14.17 -6.57 -0.77
C ARG A 27 15.35 -7.42 -0.29
N GLY A 28 16.51 -7.30 -0.94
CA GLY A 28 17.71 -8.02 -0.54
C GLY A 28 18.50 -7.39 0.61
N THR A 29 18.35 -6.09 0.89
CA THR A 29 19.22 -5.38 1.84
C THR A 29 18.49 -4.44 2.81
N GLY A 30 17.19 -4.19 2.60
CA GLY A 30 16.42 -3.18 3.33
C GLY A 30 16.84 -1.74 3.04
N MET A 31 17.75 -1.51 2.08
CA MET A 31 18.26 -0.18 1.78
C MET A 31 17.35 0.58 0.82
N VAL A 32 17.21 1.88 1.03
CA VAL A 32 16.56 2.85 0.13
C VAL A 32 17.62 3.81 -0.37
N MET A 33 17.54 4.20 -1.65
CA MET A 33 18.42 5.20 -2.25
C MET A 33 17.74 6.56 -2.34
N LEU A 34 18.37 7.59 -1.77
CA LEU A 34 17.89 8.98 -1.78
C LEU A 34 18.95 9.89 -2.39
N THR A 35 19.01 9.90 -3.72
CA THR A 35 19.77 10.84 -4.54
C THR A 35 18.80 11.85 -5.17
N PRO A 36 19.26 12.99 -5.72
CA PRO A 36 18.36 13.93 -6.41
C PRO A 36 17.50 13.27 -7.49
N ALA A 37 18.07 12.32 -8.26
CA ALA A 37 17.34 11.61 -9.30
C ALA A 37 16.29 10.63 -8.73
N SER A 38 16.62 9.91 -7.66
CA SER A 38 15.64 8.99 -7.03
C SER A 38 14.55 9.75 -6.27
N ILE A 39 14.84 10.94 -5.73
CA ILE A 39 13.85 11.84 -5.15
C ILE A 39 12.84 12.30 -6.23
N ASP A 40 13.30 12.75 -7.41
CA ASP A 40 12.42 13.10 -8.53
C ASP A 40 11.58 11.90 -8.99
N ALA A 41 12.18 10.70 -9.04
CA ALA A 41 11.46 9.48 -9.40
C ALA A 41 10.35 9.14 -8.39
N LEU A 42 10.62 9.32 -7.10
CA LEU A 42 9.63 9.09 -6.04
C LEU A 42 8.52 10.15 -6.04
N ASP A 43 8.83 11.42 -6.36
CA ASP A 43 7.81 12.47 -6.51
C ASP A 43 6.81 12.10 -7.61
N LYS A 44 7.31 11.60 -8.74
CA LYS A 44 6.47 11.13 -9.85
C LYS A 44 5.67 9.88 -9.48
N LEU A 45 6.25 8.98 -8.69
CA LEU A 45 5.54 7.78 -8.22
C LEU A 45 4.39 8.15 -7.25
N ASP A 46 4.62 9.08 -6.33
CA ASP A 46 3.59 9.58 -5.39
C ASP A 46 2.46 10.29 -6.15
N ALA A 47 2.80 11.15 -7.11
CA ALA A 47 1.82 11.78 -8.02
C ALA A 47 1.06 10.74 -8.88
N LEU A 48 1.72 9.66 -9.30
CA LEU A 48 1.08 8.59 -10.05
C LEU A 48 0.04 7.86 -9.21
N ARG A 49 0.34 7.52 -7.94
CA ARG A 49 -0.66 6.94 -7.04
C ARG A 49 -1.84 7.89 -6.87
N GLU A 50 -1.58 9.17 -6.65
CA GLU A 50 -2.63 10.18 -6.49
C GLU A 50 -3.56 10.24 -7.71
N ARG A 51 -3.01 10.30 -8.93
CA ARG A 51 -3.81 10.29 -10.18
C ARG A 51 -4.59 9.00 -10.39
N MET A 52 -4.01 7.87 -9.98
CA MET A 52 -4.68 6.59 -10.12
C MET A 52 -5.86 6.45 -9.15
N GLY A 53 -5.81 7.13 -7.99
CA GLY A 53 -6.90 7.16 -7.02
C GLY A 53 -7.10 5.85 -6.26
N HIS A 54 -6.11 4.95 -6.32
CA HIS A 54 -6.12 3.65 -5.65
C HIS A 54 -4.68 3.20 -5.35
N PRO A 55 -4.47 2.26 -4.41
CA PRO A 55 -3.13 1.79 -4.05
C PRO A 55 -2.37 1.21 -5.25
N LEU A 56 -1.08 1.53 -5.35
CA LEU A 56 -0.16 0.94 -6.32
C LEU A 56 0.79 0.01 -5.59
N HIS A 57 0.75 -1.29 -5.91
CA HIS A 57 1.61 -2.25 -5.22
C HIS A 57 2.99 -2.33 -5.87
N VAL A 58 4.00 -1.76 -5.20
CA VAL A 58 5.41 -1.80 -5.64
C VAL A 58 6.00 -3.18 -5.36
N THR A 59 6.31 -3.91 -6.43
CA THR A 59 6.96 -5.23 -6.34
C THR A 59 8.48 -5.11 -6.31
N SER A 60 9.05 -4.04 -6.86
CA SER A 60 10.49 -3.75 -6.78
C SER A 60 10.76 -2.25 -6.88
N GLY A 61 11.54 -1.71 -5.93
CA GLY A 61 12.06 -0.34 -5.96
C GLY A 61 13.56 -0.32 -6.20
N TYR A 62 14.35 0.25 -5.29
CA TYR A 62 15.82 0.20 -5.41
C TYR A 62 16.32 -1.25 -5.34
N ARG A 63 17.37 -1.59 -6.12
CA ARG A 63 18.10 -2.87 -5.99
C ARG A 63 19.58 -2.62 -5.79
N SER A 64 20.18 -3.19 -4.74
CA SER A 64 21.64 -3.21 -4.64
C SER A 64 22.25 -4.00 -5.82
N PRO A 65 23.49 -3.72 -6.24
CA PRO A 65 24.13 -4.46 -7.33
C PRO A 65 24.16 -5.98 -7.08
N GLU A 66 24.39 -6.39 -5.83
CA GLU A 66 24.36 -7.79 -5.42
C GLU A 66 22.96 -8.40 -5.54
N HIS A 67 21.93 -7.70 -5.04
CA HIS A 67 20.56 -8.17 -5.16
C HIS A 67 20.12 -8.25 -6.64
N ASN A 68 20.49 -7.25 -7.44
CA ASN A 68 20.20 -7.21 -8.87
C ASN A 68 20.82 -8.43 -9.59
N ARG A 69 22.10 -8.76 -9.32
CA ARG A 69 22.74 -9.96 -9.88
C ARG A 69 22.01 -11.24 -9.45
N ARG A 70 21.67 -11.36 -8.17
CA ARG A 70 20.99 -12.56 -7.61
C ARG A 70 19.63 -12.83 -8.26
N VAL A 71 18.89 -11.78 -8.64
CA VAL A 71 17.59 -11.92 -9.32
C VAL A 71 17.71 -11.97 -10.84
N GLY A 72 18.92 -12.05 -11.40
CA GLY A 72 19.15 -12.06 -12.85
C GLY A 72 18.83 -10.72 -13.54
N GLY A 73 18.89 -9.61 -12.81
CA GLY A 73 18.63 -8.28 -13.34
C GLY A 73 19.70 -7.82 -14.33
N ALA A 74 19.30 -6.95 -15.26
CA ALA A 74 20.20 -6.42 -16.29
C ALA A 74 21.42 -5.68 -15.68
N PRO A 75 22.61 -5.74 -16.31
CA PRO A 75 23.80 -5.05 -15.82
C PRO A 75 23.64 -3.51 -15.71
N ALA A 76 22.83 -2.92 -16.58
CA ALA A 76 22.52 -1.47 -16.58
C ALA A 76 21.10 -1.17 -16.04
N SER A 77 20.65 -1.96 -15.06
CA SER A 77 19.31 -1.87 -14.47
C SER A 77 19.08 -0.52 -13.77
N LYS A 78 17.99 0.15 -14.13
CA LYS A 78 17.58 1.43 -13.52
C LYS A 78 17.13 1.30 -12.07
N HIS A 79 16.83 0.10 -11.60
CA HIS A 79 16.63 -0.15 -10.16
C HIS A 79 17.89 0.08 -9.34
N MET A 80 19.09 -0.11 -9.91
CA MET A 80 20.35 0.16 -9.20
C MET A 80 20.67 1.65 -9.08
N GLU A 81 20.02 2.47 -9.90
CA GLU A 81 20.07 3.93 -9.85
C GLU A 81 18.96 4.52 -8.95
N GLY A 82 18.07 3.68 -8.41
CA GLY A 82 16.97 4.12 -7.54
C GLY A 82 15.86 4.90 -8.27
N ILE A 83 15.84 4.87 -9.60
CA ILE A 83 14.90 5.64 -10.43
C ILE A 83 13.85 4.77 -11.13
N ALA A 84 13.73 3.51 -10.73
CA ALA A 84 12.83 2.53 -11.35
C ALA A 84 11.95 1.82 -10.32
N PHE A 85 10.73 1.50 -10.75
CA PHE A 85 9.72 0.81 -9.97
C PHE A 85 9.02 -0.25 -10.82
N ASP A 86 8.88 -1.45 -10.28
CA ASP A 86 8.03 -2.49 -10.84
C ASP A 86 6.70 -2.44 -10.07
N ILE A 87 5.58 -2.21 -10.78
CA ILE A 87 4.24 -2.06 -10.18
C ILE A 87 3.37 -3.24 -10.60
N SER A 88 2.76 -3.92 -9.63
CA SER A 88 1.82 -5.01 -9.88
C SER A 88 0.57 -4.50 -10.60
N MET A 89 0.14 -5.23 -11.62
CA MET A 89 -1.11 -4.98 -12.35
C MET A 89 -2.27 -5.84 -11.82
N ALA A 90 -2.16 -6.37 -10.60
CA ALA A 90 -3.19 -7.21 -10.00
C ALA A 90 -4.48 -6.43 -9.66
N ASN A 91 -4.35 -5.14 -9.35
CA ASN A 91 -5.43 -4.28 -8.87
C ASN A 91 -5.54 -2.97 -9.67
N VAL A 92 -4.95 -2.90 -10.85
CA VAL A 92 -4.85 -1.68 -11.67
C VAL A 92 -5.07 -2.04 -13.14
N ASP A 93 -5.83 -1.22 -13.86
CA ASP A 93 -5.91 -1.30 -15.33
C ASP A 93 -4.54 -0.97 -15.94
N PRO A 94 -3.88 -1.92 -16.63
CA PRO A 94 -2.57 -1.72 -17.23
C PRO A 94 -2.52 -0.59 -18.25
N HIS A 95 -3.60 -0.39 -19.02
CA HIS A 95 -3.63 0.61 -20.09
C HIS A 95 -3.76 2.02 -19.51
N ARG A 96 -4.65 2.21 -18.53
CA ARG A 96 -4.72 3.46 -17.76
C ARG A 96 -3.40 3.74 -17.05
N PHE A 97 -2.82 2.75 -16.38
CA PHE A 97 -1.55 2.89 -15.68
C PHE A 97 -0.42 3.36 -16.62
N GLU A 98 -0.26 2.70 -17.77
CA GLU A 98 0.77 3.06 -18.74
C GLU A 98 0.58 4.50 -19.26
N ARG A 99 -0.66 4.89 -19.55
CA ARG A 99 -0.98 6.26 -19.98
C ARG A 99 -0.63 7.31 -18.93
N GLU A 100 -1.04 7.11 -17.68
CA GLU A 100 -0.75 8.07 -16.59
C GLU A 100 0.74 8.12 -16.26
N ALA A 101 1.44 6.98 -16.29
CA ALA A 101 2.89 6.94 -16.11
C ALA A 101 3.61 7.75 -17.20
N LYS A 102 3.23 7.60 -18.47
CA LYS A 102 3.78 8.43 -19.57
C LYS A 102 3.50 9.91 -19.36
N ALA A 103 2.28 10.26 -18.95
CA ALA A 103 1.87 11.64 -18.72
C ALA A 103 2.68 12.33 -17.58
N LEU A 104 3.17 11.56 -16.61
CA LEU A 104 4.04 12.03 -15.53
C LEU A 104 5.54 11.99 -15.85
N GLY A 105 5.90 11.65 -17.09
CA GLY A 105 7.29 11.67 -17.54
C GLY A 105 8.11 10.45 -17.15
N PHE A 106 7.48 9.29 -16.93
CA PHE A 106 8.18 8.01 -16.96
C PHE A 106 8.51 7.67 -18.42
N LEU A 107 9.80 7.66 -18.73
CA LEU A 107 10.31 7.50 -20.10
C LEU A 107 10.76 6.07 -20.39
N GLY A 108 11.08 5.29 -19.36
CA GLY A 108 11.33 3.85 -19.49
C GLY A 108 10.10 3.06 -19.09
N ILE A 109 9.54 2.28 -20.01
CA ILE A 109 8.35 1.44 -19.76
C ILE A 109 8.58 0.04 -20.30
N GLY A 110 8.42 -0.98 -19.43
CA GLY A 110 8.47 -2.40 -19.80
C GLY A 110 7.18 -3.12 -19.40
N LEU A 111 6.62 -3.94 -20.30
CA LEU A 111 5.34 -4.61 -20.12
C LEU A 111 5.57 -6.10 -19.85
N TYR A 112 5.13 -6.57 -18.68
CA TYR A 112 5.25 -7.96 -18.25
C TYR A 112 3.88 -8.53 -17.91
N PRO A 113 3.04 -8.83 -18.93
CA PRO A 113 1.72 -9.40 -18.72
C PRO A 113 1.78 -10.86 -18.24
N PRO A 114 0.68 -11.36 -17.65
CA PRO A 114 0.55 -12.77 -17.30
C PRO A 114 0.78 -13.66 -18.52
N GLN A 115 1.67 -14.65 -18.37
CA GLN A 115 1.98 -15.58 -19.46
C GLN A 115 1.03 -16.77 -19.53
N LYS A 116 0.28 -17.04 -18.45
CA LYS A 116 -0.68 -18.14 -18.35
C LYS A 116 -1.94 -17.65 -17.60
N PRO A 117 -3.12 -18.24 -17.87
CA PRO A 117 -4.34 -17.94 -17.11
C PRO A 117 -4.19 -18.23 -15.61
N SER A 118 -3.37 -19.23 -15.25
CA SER A 118 -3.06 -19.59 -13.86
C SER A 118 -2.08 -18.65 -13.17
N GLY A 119 -1.58 -17.62 -13.85
CA GLY A 119 -0.67 -16.61 -13.32
C GLY A 119 0.67 -16.52 -14.03
N GLY A 120 1.58 -15.74 -13.46
CA GLY A 120 2.87 -15.43 -14.03
C GLY A 120 3.33 -14.04 -13.62
N ARG A 121 4.28 -13.47 -14.36
CA ARG A 121 4.63 -12.05 -14.21
C ARG A 121 3.38 -11.21 -14.49
N ASN A 122 3.08 -10.27 -13.61
CA ASN A 122 1.91 -9.38 -13.78
C ASN A 122 2.27 -7.99 -13.27
N PHE A 123 3.19 -7.32 -13.96
CA PHE A 123 3.67 -6.02 -13.54
C PHE A 123 4.08 -5.15 -14.73
N ILE A 124 4.09 -3.84 -14.53
CA ILE A 124 4.69 -2.88 -15.45
C ILE A 124 5.92 -2.28 -14.77
N HIS A 125 7.03 -2.29 -15.50
CA HIS A 125 8.25 -1.59 -15.13
C HIS A 125 8.16 -0.14 -15.59
N ILE A 126 8.45 0.81 -14.70
CA ILE A 126 8.56 2.24 -15.01
C ILE A 126 9.87 2.81 -14.47
N ASP A 127 10.49 3.73 -15.22
CA ASP A 127 11.65 4.47 -14.74
C ASP A 127 11.78 5.87 -15.38
N THR A 128 12.51 6.76 -14.70
CA THR A 128 12.66 8.18 -15.09
C THR A 128 13.98 8.46 -15.84
N ARG A 129 14.52 7.48 -16.57
CA ARG A 129 15.70 7.68 -17.43
C ARG A 129 15.53 8.88 -18.35
N ARG A 130 16.66 9.44 -18.81
CA ARG A 130 16.68 10.63 -19.67
C ARG A 130 16.21 10.39 -21.11
N THR A 131 16.35 9.17 -21.61
CA THR A 131 16.02 8.82 -22.99
C THR A 131 14.85 7.84 -23.03
N PRO A 132 13.83 8.04 -23.88
CA PRO A 132 12.73 7.10 -24.01
C PRO A 132 13.24 5.69 -24.25
N TRP A 133 12.68 4.74 -23.51
CA TRP A 133 12.96 3.32 -23.69
C TRP A 133 11.65 2.55 -23.65
N ARG A 134 11.41 1.83 -24.75
CA ARG A 134 10.40 0.79 -24.80
C ARG A 134 11.14 -0.49 -24.46
N GLY A 135 10.92 -0.96 -23.24
CA GLY A 135 11.54 -2.15 -22.71
C GLY A 135 11.02 -3.42 -23.33
N ALA A 136 11.33 -4.53 -22.68
CA ALA A 136 10.78 -5.81 -23.11
C ALA A 136 9.24 -5.74 -23.04
N GLN A 137 8.61 -6.00 -24.18
CA GLN A 137 7.15 -6.15 -24.29
C GLN A 137 6.88 -7.64 -24.45
N TRP A 138 6.53 -8.31 -23.35
CA TRP A 138 6.32 -9.76 -23.35
C TRP A 138 4.87 -10.14 -23.72
N GLY A 139 4.28 -9.41 -24.65
CA GLY A 139 2.88 -9.53 -25.05
C GLY A 139 2.04 -8.33 -24.62
N GLU A 140 0.73 -8.48 -24.74
CA GLU A 140 -0.27 -7.48 -24.36
C GLU A 140 -0.94 -7.88 -23.04
N PHE A 141 -1.35 -6.88 -22.26
CA PHE A 141 -2.21 -7.13 -21.12
C PHE A 141 -3.63 -7.41 -21.64
N PRO A 142 -4.30 -8.49 -21.17
CA PRO A 142 -5.68 -8.73 -21.55
C PRO A 142 -6.57 -7.62 -21.01
N GLU A 143 -7.58 -7.21 -21.79
CA GLU A 143 -8.63 -6.34 -21.28
C GLU A 143 -9.31 -7.01 -20.08
N ARG A 144 -9.40 -6.27 -18.97
CA ARG A 144 -10.05 -6.74 -17.75
C ARG A 144 -10.76 -5.57 -17.09
N GLU A 145 -12.03 -5.78 -16.72
CA GLU A 145 -12.71 -4.89 -15.79
C GLU A 145 -12.04 -5.00 -14.42
N VAL A 146 -11.24 -4.00 -14.07
CA VAL A 146 -10.72 -3.84 -12.71
C VAL A 146 -11.79 -3.13 -11.91
N ARG A 147 -12.62 -3.88 -11.19
CA ARG A 147 -13.65 -3.32 -10.31
C ARG A 147 -12.97 -2.84 -9.03
N PHE A 148 -12.90 -1.53 -8.85
CA PHE A 148 -12.37 -0.91 -7.64
C PHE A 148 -13.52 -0.39 -6.78
N GLU A 149 -13.55 -0.77 -5.51
CA GLU A 149 -14.26 0.01 -4.50
C GLU A 149 -13.36 1.17 -4.11
N PRO A 150 -13.82 2.44 -4.20
CA PRO A 150 -13.02 3.59 -3.81
C PRO A 150 -12.48 3.39 -2.39
N GLU A 151 -11.15 3.50 -2.25
CA GLU A 151 -10.51 3.50 -0.94
C GLU A 151 -11.17 4.62 -0.11
N PRO A 152 -11.65 4.33 1.11
CA PRO A 152 -12.19 5.38 1.96
C PRO A 152 -11.11 6.46 2.13
N GLU A 153 -11.53 7.72 2.09
CA GLU A 153 -10.65 8.88 2.15
C GLU A 153 -9.63 8.71 3.28
N HIS A 154 -8.34 8.77 2.96
CA HIS A 154 -7.27 8.49 3.92
C HIS A 154 -7.16 9.64 4.93
N ARG A 155 -7.98 9.58 5.97
CA ARG A 155 -7.96 10.52 7.09
C ARG A 155 -6.84 10.12 8.05
N PRO A 156 -5.91 11.03 8.40
CA PRO A 156 -4.90 10.75 9.41
C PRO A 156 -5.56 10.28 10.71
N VAL A 157 -5.03 9.23 11.35
CA VAL A 157 -5.56 8.67 12.61
C VAL A 157 -5.76 9.74 13.69
N ARG A 158 -4.90 10.76 13.72
CA ARG A 158 -5.02 11.91 14.63
C ARG A 158 -6.30 12.72 14.44
N ASP A 159 -6.81 12.83 13.21
CA ASP A 159 -8.00 13.61 12.90
C ASP A 159 -9.25 12.79 13.19
N VAL A 160 -9.18 11.46 12.99
CA VAL A 160 -10.19 10.51 13.47
C VAL A 160 -10.30 10.53 15.00
N MET A 161 -9.16 10.49 15.71
CA MET A 161 -9.12 10.53 17.18
C MET A 161 -9.61 11.86 17.76
N ARG A 162 -9.32 12.98 17.10
CA ARG A 162 -9.79 14.31 17.50
C ARG A 162 -11.30 14.42 17.46
N ASP A 163 -11.92 13.90 16.40
CA ASP A 163 -13.36 13.96 16.21
C ASP A 163 -14.11 12.95 17.11
N ALA A 164 -13.44 11.87 17.53
CA ALA A 164 -13.99 10.90 18.48
C ALA A 164 -13.96 11.40 19.95
N ALA A 165 -13.09 12.37 20.28
CA ALA A 165 -12.89 12.85 21.63
C ALA A 165 -14.12 13.48 22.33
N PRO A 166 -15.03 14.22 21.66
CA PRO A 166 -16.19 14.82 22.32
C PRO A 166 -17.26 13.80 22.74
N ALA A 167 -17.22 12.57 22.20
CA ALA A 167 -18.19 11.52 22.52
C ALA A 167 -17.88 10.79 23.85
N ALA A 168 -16.70 10.99 24.42
CA ALA A 168 -16.24 10.35 25.66
C ALA A 168 -16.29 11.32 26.85
N GLY A 169 -17.50 11.73 27.24
CA GLY A 169 -17.71 12.42 28.52
C GLY A 169 -17.44 11.50 29.73
N VAL A 170 -16.99 12.09 30.84
CA VAL A 170 -16.47 11.45 32.07
C VAL A 170 -17.45 10.48 32.78
N GLY A 171 -18.71 10.38 32.35
CA GLY A 171 -19.70 9.44 32.91
C GLY A 171 -20.07 8.26 32.00
N GLY A 172 -19.62 8.23 30.74
CA GLY A 172 -20.09 7.30 29.71
C GLY A 172 -19.04 6.28 29.23
N ALA A 173 -17.99 6.04 30.00
CA ALA A 173 -16.81 5.30 29.53
C ALA A 173 -17.10 3.83 29.14
N ILE A 174 -18.16 3.21 29.69
CA ILE A 174 -18.50 1.81 29.39
C ILE A 174 -19.51 1.70 28.24
N GLU A 175 -20.50 2.61 28.14
CA GLU A 175 -21.46 2.61 27.02
C GLU A 175 -20.92 3.29 25.75
N GLY A 176 -20.14 4.38 25.88
CA GLY A 176 -19.52 5.07 24.76
C GLY A 176 -18.43 4.24 24.07
N ALA A 177 -17.67 3.44 24.84
CA ALA A 177 -16.74 2.46 24.30
C ALA A 177 -17.45 1.30 23.57
N LEU A 178 -18.74 1.05 23.85
CA LEU A 178 -19.48 -0.09 23.31
C LEU A 178 -20.14 0.21 21.94
N ILE A 179 -20.47 1.46 21.64
CA ILE A 179 -21.07 1.87 20.35
C ILE A 179 -19.98 2.22 19.32
N ALA A 180 -18.79 2.61 19.77
CA ALA A 180 -17.68 2.99 18.91
C ALA A 180 -16.87 1.79 18.34
N THR A 181 -17.13 0.56 18.78
CA THR A 181 -16.24 -0.58 18.42
C THR A 181 -16.45 -1.08 17.00
N GLU A 182 -17.66 -1.26 16.51
CA GLU A 182 -17.85 -1.85 15.17
C GLU A 182 -17.41 -0.95 14.00
N PRO A 183 -17.79 0.35 13.95
CA PRO A 183 -17.39 1.22 12.86
C PRO A 183 -15.87 1.48 12.88
N ALA A 184 -15.31 1.76 14.06
CA ALA A 184 -13.88 2.04 14.19
C ALA A 184 -13.02 0.80 13.91
N LEU A 185 -13.47 -0.42 14.30
CA LEU A 185 -12.77 -1.64 13.95
C LEU A 185 -12.88 -1.95 12.46
N ARG A 186 -14.04 -1.72 11.82
CA ARG A 186 -14.18 -1.88 10.36
C ARG A 186 -13.31 -0.90 9.58
N GLU A 187 -13.21 0.34 10.02
CA GLU A 187 -12.35 1.36 9.41
C GLU A 187 -10.85 1.12 9.68
N ALA A 188 -10.49 0.59 10.85
CA ALA A 188 -9.09 0.34 11.23
C ALA A 188 -8.54 -1.00 10.74
N ALA A 189 -9.39 -2.02 10.54
CA ALA A 189 -8.98 -3.37 10.15
C ALA A 189 -8.13 -3.43 8.85
N PRO A 190 -8.42 -2.62 7.81
CA PRO A 190 -7.60 -2.56 6.60
C PRO A 190 -6.15 -2.13 6.85
N TRP A 191 -5.87 -1.43 7.95
CA TRP A 191 -4.56 -0.84 8.25
C TRP A 191 -3.74 -1.66 9.25
N LEU A 192 -4.31 -2.73 9.80
CA LEU A 192 -3.59 -3.64 10.68
C LEU A 192 -2.65 -4.54 9.87
N PRO A 193 -1.40 -4.75 10.32
CA PRO A 193 -0.51 -5.77 9.78
C PRO A 193 -1.21 -7.13 9.69
N ASP A 194 -0.95 -7.93 8.64
CA ASP A 194 -1.65 -9.20 8.40
C ASP A 194 -1.58 -10.19 9.58
N ASN A 195 -0.49 -10.15 10.36
CA ASN A 195 -0.30 -10.96 11.56
C ASN A 195 -1.13 -10.49 12.78
N LEU A 196 -1.63 -9.25 12.77
CA LEU A 196 -2.54 -8.71 13.79
C LEU A 196 -4.00 -8.70 13.35
N ARG A 197 -4.27 -8.58 12.05
CA ARG A 197 -5.62 -8.42 11.50
C ARG A 197 -6.54 -9.58 11.91
N GLY A 198 -6.07 -10.83 11.79
CA GLY A 198 -6.85 -12.01 12.21
C GLY A 198 -7.16 -12.03 13.71
N THR A 199 -6.17 -11.70 14.55
CA THR A 199 -6.31 -11.71 16.01
C THR A 199 -7.28 -10.64 16.50
N VAL A 200 -7.22 -9.43 15.95
CA VAL A 200 -8.11 -8.32 16.34
C VAL A 200 -9.56 -8.62 15.96
N ILE A 201 -9.80 -9.19 14.78
CA ILE A 201 -11.15 -9.60 14.35
C ILE A 201 -11.71 -10.68 15.28
N LEU A 202 -10.92 -11.69 15.64
CA LEU A 202 -11.36 -12.77 16.54
C LEU A 202 -11.67 -12.26 17.95
N VAL A 203 -10.86 -11.34 18.49
CA VAL A 203 -11.13 -10.71 19.79
C VAL A 203 -12.42 -9.90 19.75
N ALA A 204 -12.66 -9.13 18.68
CA ALA A 204 -13.89 -8.35 18.52
C ALA A 204 -15.15 -9.24 18.44
N ILE A 205 -15.09 -10.34 17.69
CA ILE A 205 -16.18 -11.33 17.60
C ILE A 205 -16.42 -11.98 18.97
N GLY A 206 -15.35 -12.35 19.69
CA GLY A 206 -15.45 -12.93 21.03
C GLY A 206 -16.12 -12.00 22.04
N ILE A 207 -15.75 -10.72 22.04
CA ILE A 207 -16.38 -9.69 22.88
C ILE A 207 -17.86 -9.52 22.51
N GLY A 208 -18.19 -9.46 21.21
CA GLY A 208 -19.58 -9.36 20.74
C GLY A 208 -20.46 -10.53 21.17
N LEU A 209 -19.96 -11.77 21.07
CA LEU A 209 -20.66 -12.97 21.51
C LEU A 209 -20.86 -13.01 23.03
N ALA A 210 -19.84 -12.65 23.81
CA ALA A 210 -19.94 -12.58 25.27
C ALA A 210 -21.00 -11.56 25.71
N LEU A 211 -21.10 -10.43 25.03
CA LEU A 211 -22.10 -9.40 25.29
C LEU A 211 -23.52 -9.82 24.89
N ALA A 212 -23.68 -10.54 23.77
CA ALA A 212 -24.96 -11.09 23.36
C ALA A 212 -25.48 -12.12 24.37
N ILE A 213 -24.60 -13.00 24.85
CA ILE A 213 -24.90 -13.99 25.89
C ILE A 213 -25.27 -13.29 27.20
N TRP A 214 -24.51 -12.28 27.62
CA TRP A 214 -24.81 -11.49 28.82
C TRP A 214 -26.16 -10.78 28.73
N ARG A 215 -26.53 -10.20 27.57
CA ARG A 215 -27.84 -9.56 27.37
C ARG A 215 -28.98 -10.57 27.42
N LEU A 216 -28.80 -11.75 26.84
CA LEU A 216 -29.81 -12.82 26.86
C LEU A 216 -30.04 -13.34 28.28
N THR A 217 -28.98 -13.55 29.06
CA THR A 217 -29.09 -13.99 30.45
C THR A 217 -29.62 -12.90 31.36
N HIS A 218 -29.23 -11.63 31.14
CA HIS A 218 -29.72 -10.51 31.93
C HIS A 218 -31.21 -10.19 31.65
N ARG A 219 -31.70 -10.30 30.39
CA ARG A 219 -33.14 -10.16 30.08
C ARG A 219 -33.98 -11.26 30.71
N ARG A 220 -33.50 -12.51 30.63
CA ARG A 220 -34.16 -13.66 31.26
C ARG A 220 -34.29 -13.50 32.79
N ASN A 221 -33.31 -12.88 33.44
CA ASN A 221 -33.34 -12.61 34.88
C ASN A 221 -34.23 -11.43 35.30
N ARG A 222 -34.71 -10.60 34.37
CA ARG A 222 -35.64 -9.49 34.67
C ARG A 222 -37.12 -9.82 34.41
N GLY A 223 -37.43 -11.00 33.89
CA GLY A 223 -38.82 -11.42 33.67
C GLY A 223 -39.56 -10.65 32.55
N GLU A 224 -38.84 -9.92 31.71
CA GLU A 224 -39.41 -9.21 30.57
C GLU A 224 -39.44 -10.16 29.36
N GLY A 225 -40.60 -10.78 29.14
CA GLY A 225 -40.95 -11.57 27.96
C GLY A 225 -42.20 -11.02 27.30
#